data_AF-A0A3B8Y1Q2-F1
#
_entry.id   AF-A0A3B8Y1Q2-F1
#
_cell.length_a   1.000
_cell.length_b   1.000
_cell.length_c   1.000
_cell.angle_alpha   90.00
_cell.angle_beta   90.00
_cell.angle_gamma   90.00
#
_symmetry.space_group_name_H-M   'P 1'
#
loop_
_entity.id
_entity.type
_entity.pdbx_description
1 polymer ?
#
loop_
_entity_poly.entity_id
_entity_poly.type
_entity_poly.pdbx_seq_one_letter_code
_entity_poly.pdbx_strand_id
1 'polypeptide(L)'
;MTISEVTRRNIFDIFAQQKISWCGDLGEMDFLARLYDLTTIPSTDRHFPNASDDIRKHRILSRDWDDDWIFYDERFGFQDGDEGLLLRFLCETIHPIVRPNPDQARYLLQQYNLLLAPDGYEIFEQSQISGRPIFSYRTITATKFQSIEQHDISQLSGENSEPLLRTLARIFARESAAIEVAILANSKPYIKEVNDSLNVEQLKTDQSSISYALYLPIPSYLYNQVKQYIEEIEIRILEKIKLLLRTSSSQISRVIIALALSDEQQNWQERAKSWLSGKTPVNQGLLNPNNLLSHDGLFFRSQPSIFLYEALKYMKVSFTCLPLFIQGIGMNQAQQIQLDFLIIKEGIMLGIKVKDNTSIKETPTDYNWLINERVHFQAVEESECDNLQKAKLCVNKLMRIVETLKTNKNNDNV
;
A
#
# COMPACT_ATOMS: atom_id res chain seq x y z
N MET A 1 19.81 5.13 12.34
CA MET A 1 19.32 3.97 13.11
C MET A 1 20.31 2.85 12.86
N THR A 2 20.82 2.24 13.90
CA THR A 2 21.88 1.21 13.83
C THR A 2 21.35 -0.05 14.49
N ILE A 3 21.66 -1.22 13.94
CA ILE A 3 21.29 -2.50 14.56
C ILE A 3 22.21 -2.71 15.76
N SER A 4 21.64 -2.85 16.96
CA SER A 4 22.41 -2.96 18.20
C SER A 4 23.20 -4.27 18.27
N GLU A 5 24.31 -4.27 18.99
CA GLU A 5 25.12 -5.49 19.24
C GLU A 5 24.27 -6.62 19.85
N VAL A 6 23.36 -6.28 20.76
CA VAL A 6 22.42 -7.22 21.38
C VAL A 6 21.52 -7.87 20.33
N THR A 7 20.97 -7.08 19.39
CA THR A 7 20.16 -7.61 18.29
C THR A 7 20.97 -8.51 17.37
N ARG A 8 22.19 -8.12 16.99
CA ARG A 8 23.09 -8.93 16.15
C ARG A 8 23.37 -10.28 16.79
N ARG A 9 23.77 -10.28 18.06
CA ARG A 9 24.02 -11.50 18.83
C ARG A 9 22.78 -12.40 18.91
N ASN A 10 21.62 -11.84 19.24
CA ASN A 10 20.37 -12.61 19.31
C ASN A 10 20.00 -13.23 17.94
N ILE A 11 20.30 -12.55 16.84
CA ILE A 11 20.09 -13.08 15.49
C ILE A 11 21.03 -14.26 15.21
N PHE A 12 22.31 -14.17 15.57
CA PHE A 12 23.27 -15.27 15.39
C PHE A 12 22.92 -16.48 16.25
N ASP A 13 22.45 -16.23 17.48
CA ASP A 13 21.98 -17.26 18.41
C ASP A 13 20.82 -18.10 17.85
N ILE A 14 19.98 -17.56 16.95
CA ILE A 14 18.94 -18.34 16.25
C ILE A 14 19.58 -19.50 15.50
N PHE A 15 20.67 -19.25 14.78
CA PHE A 15 21.34 -20.27 13.98
C PHE A 15 22.15 -21.22 14.86
N ALA A 16 22.94 -20.68 15.78
CA ALA A 16 23.82 -21.47 16.64
C ALA A 16 23.05 -22.38 17.60
N GLN A 17 22.10 -21.84 18.36
CA GLN A 17 21.41 -22.59 19.42
C GLN A 17 20.38 -23.58 18.85
N GLN A 18 19.69 -23.20 17.78
CA GLN A 18 18.68 -24.06 17.15
C GLN A 18 19.27 -24.98 16.08
N LYS A 19 20.59 -24.90 15.83
CA LYS A 19 21.31 -25.64 14.80
C LYS A 19 20.66 -25.51 13.43
N ILE A 20 20.16 -24.31 13.13
CA ILE A 20 19.60 -23.98 11.82
C ILE A 20 20.76 -23.62 10.92
N SER A 21 20.90 -24.32 9.79
CA SER A 21 21.88 -23.95 8.77
C SER A 21 21.54 -22.57 8.19
N TRP A 22 22.49 -21.64 8.24
CA TRP A 22 22.32 -20.31 7.65
C TRP A 22 22.30 -20.38 6.12
N CYS A 23 23.11 -21.24 5.50
CA CYS A 23 23.15 -21.44 4.05
C CYS A 23 22.03 -22.31 3.48
N GLY A 24 21.16 -22.87 4.34
CA GLY A 24 20.09 -23.79 3.93
C GLY A 24 20.59 -24.92 3.03
N ASP A 25 19.94 -25.13 1.90
CA ASP A 25 20.20 -26.25 0.98
C ASP A 25 21.27 -25.95 -0.09
N LEU A 26 21.74 -24.70 -0.18
CA LEU A 26 22.68 -24.25 -1.22
C LEU A 26 24.14 -24.62 -0.91
N GLY A 27 24.48 -24.81 0.37
CA GLY A 27 25.87 -24.97 0.83
C GLY A 27 26.59 -23.64 1.06
N GLU A 28 27.56 -23.63 1.98
CA GLU A 28 28.17 -22.40 2.50
C GLU A 28 28.84 -21.53 1.41
N MET A 29 29.61 -22.16 0.52
CA MET A 29 30.33 -21.45 -0.55
C MET A 29 29.37 -20.83 -1.58
N ASP A 30 28.39 -21.60 -2.06
CA ASP A 30 27.43 -21.13 -3.05
C ASP A 30 26.48 -20.09 -2.47
N PHE A 31 26.16 -20.18 -1.18
CA PHE A 31 25.44 -19.14 -0.47
C PHE A 31 26.26 -17.83 -0.42
N LEU A 32 27.50 -17.90 0.04
CA LEU A 32 28.34 -16.70 0.21
C LEU A 32 28.67 -16.04 -1.12
N ALA A 33 28.84 -16.81 -2.20
CA ALA A 33 29.06 -16.28 -3.55
C ALA A 33 27.88 -15.44 -4.08
N ARG A 34 26.69 -15.55 -3.47
CA ARG A 34 25.52 -14.71 -3.80
C ARG A 34 25.60 -13.32 -3.16
N LEU A 35 26.42 -13.16 -2.12
CA LEU A 35 26.57 -11.93 -1.35
C LEU A 35 27.93 -11.26 -1.55
N TYR A 36 28.98 -12.04 -1.84
CA TYR A 36 30.37 -11.58 -1.89
C TYR A 36 31.13 -12.19 -3.06
N ASP A 37 32.11 -11.45 -3.60
CA ASP A 37 33.17 -12.04 -4.42
C ASP A 37 34.30 -12.55 -3.51
N LEU A 38 34.20 -13.82 -3.09
CA LEU A 38 35.14 -14.46 -2.17
C LEU A 38 36.60 -14.51 -2.67
N THR A 39 36.83 -14.33 -3.98
CA THR A 39 38.19 -14.34 -4.55
C THR A 39 38.92 -13.02 -4.31
N THR A 40 38.18 -11.96 -4.02
CA THR A 40 38.71 -10.61 -3.75
C THR A 40 38.97 -10.35 -2.27
N ILE A 41 38.41 -11.17 -1.38
CA ILE A 41 38.56 -11.05 0.07
C ILE A 41 39.85 -11.80 0.49
N PRO A 42 40.77 -11.17 1.23
CA PRO A 42 41.97 -11.84 1.73
C PRO A 42 41.65 -13.05 2.63
N SER A 43 42.53 -14.05 2.61
CA SER A 43 42.48 -15.15 3.58
C SER A 43 42.95 -14.70 4.97
N THR A 44 42.43 -15.31 6.03
CA THR A 44 43.00 -15.19 7.38
C THR A 44 44.08 -16.24 7.64
N ASP A 45 44.16 -17.30 6.83
CA ASP A 45 45.27 -18.24 6.79
C ASP A 45 46.28 -17.85 5.70
N ARG A 46 47.51 -17.50 6.13
CA ARG A 46 48.63 -17.15 5.26
C ARG A 46 48.98 -18.18 4.17
N HIS A 47 48.53 -19.43 4.31
CA HIS A 47 48.79 -20.47 3.31
C HIS A 47 47.87 -20.36 2.08
N PHE A 48 46.80 -19.55 2.16
CA PHE A 48 45.84 -19.35 1.07
C PHE A 48 45.80 -17.89 0.63
N PRO A 49 45.56 -17.64 -0.67
CA PRO A 49 45.58 -16.27 -1.21
C PRO A 49 44.29 -15.49 -0.94
N ASN A 50 43.14 -16.15 -0.78
CA ASN A 50 41.83 -15.52 -0.66
C ASN A 50 40.87 -16.34 0.22
N ALA A 51 39.76 -15.71 0.61
CA ALA A 51 38.74 -16.32 1.46
C ALA A 51 38.10 -17.56 0.81
N SER A 52 37.96 -17.60 -0.52
CA SER A 52 37.40 -18.77 -1.22
C SER A 52 38.23 -20.03 -0.98
N ASP A 53 39.56 -19.96 -1.15
CA ASP A 53 40.46 -21.10 -0.94
C ASP A 53 40.55 -21.52 0.53
N ASP A 54 40.54 -20.53 1.41
CA ASP A 54 40.55 -20.67 2.86
C ASP A 54 39.32 -21.43 3.37
N ILE A 55 38.12 -20.93 3.04
CA ILE A 55 36.84 -21.54 3.41
C ILE A 55 36.74 -22.95 2.82
N ARG A 56 37.12 -23.14 1.55
CA ARG A 56 37.12 -24.47 0.93
C ARG A 56 38.02 -25.45 1.68
N LYS A 57 39.21 -25.01 2.13
CA LYS A 57 40.10 -25.87 2.90
C LYS A 57 39.46 -26.23 4.25
N HIS A 58 39.01 -25.25 5.01
CA HIS A 58 38.62 -25.46 6.40
C HIS A 58 37.19 -25.99 6.58
N ARG A 59 36.23 -25.52 5.78
CA ARG A 59 34.82 -25.96 5.89
C ARG A 59 34.49 -27.22 5.11
N ILE A 60 35.19 -27.50 4.01
CA ILE A 60 34.85 -28.63 3.13
C ILE A 60 35.84 -29.79 3.29
N LEU A 61 37.15 -29.52 3.16
CA LEU A 61 38.17 -30.57 3.17
C LEU A 61 38.54 -31.03 4.58
N SER A 62 38.79 -30.10 5.50
CA SER A 62 39.21 -30.41 6.87
C SER A 62 38.02 -30.51 7.85
N ARG A 63 37.00 -29.66 7.69
CA ARG A 63 35.85 -29.50 8.60
C ARG A 63 36.27 -29.17 10.04
N ASP A 64 37.20 -28.23 10.16
CA ASP A 64 37.87 -27.87 11.41
C ASP A 64 37.48 -26.48 11.94
N TRP A 65 36.53 -25.79 11.30
CA TRP A 65 35.85 -24.62 11.87
C TRP A 65 34.49 -25.01 12.46
N ASP A 66 33.91 -24.14 13.29
CA ASP A 66 32.56 -24.31 13.83
C ASP A 66 31.48 -23.97 12.78
N ASP A 67 30.24 -24.42 12.95
CA ASP A 67 29.14 -24.20 11.98
C ASP A 67 28.65 -22.74 11.91
N ASP A 68 28.94 -21.97 12.96
CA ASP A 68 28.57 -20.56 13.13
C ASP A 68 29.77 -19.61 12.89
N TRP A 69 30.89 -20.14 12.39
CA TRP A 69 32.14 -19.41 12.13
C TRP A 69 31.93 -18.07 11.42
N ILE A 70 30.99 -18.05 10.47
CA ILE A 70 30.69 -16.89 9.63
C ILE A 70 30.29 -15.65 10.43
N PHE A 71 29.65 -15.82 11.59
CA PHE A 71 29.19 -14.70 12.42
C PHE A 71 30.32 -14.02 13.19
N TYR A 72 31.47 -14.67 13.32
CA TYR A 72 32.64 -14.17 14.04
C TYR A 72 33.80 -13.80 13.13
N ASP A 73 33.69 -14.10 11.84
CA ASP A 73 34.70 -13.77 10.85
C ASP A 73 34.60 -12.29 10.43
N GLU A 74 35.59 -11.50 10.84
CA GLU A 74 35.66 -10.06 10.61
C GLU A 74 35.58 -9.68 9.13
N ARG A 75 35.97 -10.59 8.21
CA ARG A 75 35.95 -10.34 6.75
C ARG A 75 34.54 -10.05 6.23
N PHE A 76 33.51 -10.57 6.91
CA PHE A 76 32.11 -10.45 6.48
C PHE A 76 31.35 -9.32 7.19
N GLY A 77 31.94 -8.76 8.26
CA GLY A 77 31.45 -7.54 8.90
C GLY A 77 30.12 -7.67 9.64
N PHE A 78 29.76 -8.86 10.12
CA PHE A 78 28.47 -9.05 10.79
C PHE A 78 28.41 -8.53 12.24
N GLN A 79 29.55 -8.42 12.93
CA GLN A 79 29.61 -7.84 14.28
C GLN A 79 29.54 -6.31 14.22
N ASP A 80 30.48 -5.68 13.50
CA ASP A 80 30.69 -4.22 13.55
C ASP A 80 30.55 -3.51 12.18
N GLY A 81 30.12 -4.23 11.14
CA GLY A 81 30.00 -3.70 9.78
C GLY A 81 28.63 -3.14 9.43
N ASP A 82 28.51 -2.70 8.17
CA ASP A 82 27.31 -2.11 7.55
C ASP A 82 26.04 -2.93 7.83
N GLU A 83 24.99 -2.28 8.35
CA GLU A 83 23.69 -2.90 8.60
C GLU A 83 23.11 -3.52 7.33
N GLY A 84 23.36 -2.88 6.18
CA GLY A 84 22.96 -3.39 4.88
C GLY A 84 23.55 -4.76 4.56
N LEU A 85 24.76 -5.09 5.02
CA LEU A 85 25.36 -6.41 4.84
C LEU A 85 24.59 -7.47 5.63
N LEU A 86 24.33 -7.20 6.91
CA LEU A 86 23.56 -8.12 7.76
C LEU A 86 22.14 -8.31 7.20
N LEU A 87 21.46 -7.22 6.84
CA LEU A 87 20.08 -7.30 6.33
C LEU A 87 20.01 -8.03 4.99
N ARG A 88 20.98 -7.84 4.08
CA ARG A 88 21.09 -8.62 2.84
C ARG A 88 21.32 -10.10 3.12
N PHE A 89 22.22 -10.41 4.06
CA PHE A 89 22.48 -11.79 4.48
C PHE A 89 21.20 -12.46 5.01
N LEU A 90 20.45 -11.78 5.88
CA LEU A 90 19.20 -12.32 6.44
C LEU A 90 18.10 -12.48 5.38
N CYS A 91 18.03 -11.61 4.37
CA CYS A 91 17.11 -11.80 3.24
C CYS A 91 17.52 -13.04 2.42
N GLU A 92 18.82 -13.25 2.23
CA GLU A 92 19.34 -14.39 1.50
C GLU A 92 19.12 -15.71 2.24
N THR A 93 19.23 -15.75 3.58
CA THR A 93 18.96 -16.98 4.35
C THR A 93 17.52 -17.48 4.20
N ILE A 94 16.56 -16.61 3.87
CA ILE A 94 15.16 -16.98 3.63
C ILE A 94 14.77 -16.98 2.15
N HIS A 95 15.73 -16.79 1.24
CA HIS A 95 15.48 -16.80 -0.19
C HIS A 95 15.01 -18.20 -0.65
N PRO A 96 14.03 -18.33 -1.58
CA PRO A 96 13.45 -19.63 -1.94
C PRO A 96 14.41 -20.69 -2.50
N ILE A 97 15.54 -20.28 -3.06
CA ILE A 97 16.60 -21.18 -3.53
C ILE A 97 17.46 -21.68 -2.35
N VAL A 98 17.66 -20.84 -1.34
CA VAL A 98 18.43 -21.17 -0.14
C VAL A 98 17.57 -21.98 0.84
N ARG A 99 16.30 -21.59 1.01
CA ARG A 99 15.32 -22.22 1.90
C ARG A 99 14.05 -22.58 1.12
N PRO A 100 14.00 -23.75 0.47
CA PRO A 100 12.81 -24.14 -0.28
C PRO A 100 11.61 -24.49 0.60
N ASN A 101 11.82 -24.80 1.89
CA ASN A 101 10.75 -25.06 2.85
C ASN A 101 10.11 -23.73 3.31
N PRO A 102 8.83 -23.49 2.97
CA PRO A 102 8.16 -22.21 3.28
C PRO A 102 7.92 -22.00 4.78
N ASP A 103 7.76 -23.06 5.56
CA ASP A 103 7.53 -22.95 7.00
C ASP A 103 8.80 -22.55 7.75
N GLN A 104 9.95 -23.08 7.33
CA GLN A 104 11.25 -22.68 7.88
C GLN A 104 11.59 -21.23 7.51
N ALA A 105 11.35 -20.83 6.25
CA ALA A 105 11.54 -19.45 5.82
C ALA A 105 10.64 -18.47 6.61
N ARG A 106 9.36 -18.84 6.80
CA ARG A 106 8.40 -18.06 7.59
C ARG A 106 8.81 -17.94 9.05
N TYR A 107 9.30 -19.04 9.65
CA TYR A 107 9.79 -19.03 11.02
C TYR A 107 10.94 -18.03 11.20
N LEU A 108 11.96 -18.09 10.35
CA LEU A 108 13.11 -17.19 10.40
C LEU A 108 12.70 -15.73 10.18
N LEU A 109 11.85 -15.45 9.19
CA LEU A 109 11.32 -14.11 8.94
C LEU A 109 10.63 -13.52 10.18
N GLN A 110 9.83 -14.32 10.90
CA GLN A 110 9.18 -13.88 12.14
C GLN A 110 10.20 -13.55 13.23
N GLN A 111 11.21 -14.40 13.42
CA GLN A 111 12.27 -14.14 14.41
C GLN A 111 13.07 -12.87 14.06
N TYR A 112 13.44 -12.70 12.79
CA TYR A 112 14.17 -11.52 12.33
C TYR A 112 13.38 -10.25 12.59
N ASN A 113 12.11 -10.20 12.18
CA ASN A 113 11.29 -9.01 12.38
C ASN A 113 11.00 -8.71 13.85
N LEU A 114 10.93 -9.73 14.72
CA LEU A 114 10.79 -9.53 16.16
C LEU A 114 12.04 -8.86 16.76
N LEU A 115 13.23 -9.26 16.32
CA LEU A 115 14.51 -8.74 16.81
C LEU A 115 14.90 -7.40 16.18
N LEU A 116 14.58 -7.19 14.91
CA LEU A 116 14.94 -5.98 14.15
C LEU A 116 14.01 -4.79 14.43
N ALA A 117 12.76 -5.06 14.83
CA ALA A 117 11.77 -4.00 15.00
C ALA A 117 12.13 -2.93 16.06
N PRO A 118 12.69 -3.28 17.24
CA PRO A 118 13.18 -2.30 18.20
C PRO A 118 14.27 -1.38 17.64
N ASP A 119 15.10 -1.89 16.73
CA ASP A 119 16.18 -1.14 16.07
C ASP A 119 15.71 -0.39 14.82
N GLY A 120 14.40 -0.44 14.51
CA GLY A 120 13.79 0.32 13.43
C GLY A 120 13.95 -0.32 12.05
N TYR A 121 14.08 -1.64 11.96
CA TYR A 121 14.17 -2.37 10.70
C TYR A 121 13.09 -3.45 10.57
N GLU A 122 12.68 -3.72 9.33
CA GLU A 122 11.76 -4.79 8.97
C GLU A 122 12.21 -5.43 7.65
N ILE A 123 12.20 -6.77 7.61
CA ILE A 123 12.27 -7.57 6.40
C ILE A 123 10.84 -7.82 5.91
N PHE A 124 10.58 -7.47 4.65
CA PHE A 124 9.26 -7.54 4.03
C PHE A 124 9.32 -8.25 2.68
N GLU A 125 8.20 -8.82 2.24
CA GLU A 125 8.08 -9.42 0.92
C GLU A 125 8.11 -8.33 -0.16
N GLN A 126 9.14 -8.36 -1.02
CA GLN A 126 9.32 -7.38 -2.08
C GLN A 126 8.68 -7.82 -3.39
N SER A 127 8.81 -9.10 -3.72
CA SER A 127 8.32 -9.68 -4.97
C SER A 127 8.17 -11.20 -4.82
N GLN A 128 7.83 -11.89 -5.92
CA GLN A 128 7.75 -13.34 -5.95
C GLN A 128 8.47 -13.91 -7.18
N ILE A 129 9.06 -15.10 -7.04
CA ILE A 129 9.56 -15.91 -8.15
C ILE A 129 8.88 -17.28 -8.12
N SER A 130 8.20 -17.63 -9.21
CA SER A 130 7.46 -18.90 -9.32
C SER A 130 6.49 -19.15 -8.14
N GLY A 131 5.80 -18.09 -7.69
CA GLY A 131 4.86 -18.14 -6.55
C GLY A 131 5.53 -18.26 -5.17
N ARG A 132 6.84 -18.07 -5.08
CA ARG A 132 7.60 -18.07 -3.80
C ARG A 132 8.09 -16.66 -3.48
N PRO A 133 8.01 -16.21 -2.22
CA PRO A 133 8.33 -14.85 -1.84
C PRO A 133 9.84 -14.56 -1.89
N ILE A 134 10.20 -13.39 -2.42
CA ILE A 134 11.53 -12.79 -2.32
C ILE A 134 11.45 -11.61 -1.37
N PHE A 135 12.37 -11.56 -0.42
CA PHE A 135 12.37 -10.59 0.67
C PHE A 135 13.41 -9.49 0.46
N SER A 136 13.09 -8.31 0.97
CA SER A 136 13.98 -7.16 1.09
C SER A 136 13.78 -6.50 2.45
N TYR A 137 14.54 -5.46 2.77
CA TYR A 137 14.46 -4.77 4.05
C TYR A 137 14.13 -3.29 3.88
N ARG A 138 13.53 -2.71 4.92
CA ARG A 138 13.24 -1.27 5.02
C ARG A 138 13.38 -0.78 6.45
N THR A 139 13.56 0.53 6.61
CA THR A 139 13.46 1.17 7.92
C THR A 139 11.99 1.34 8.31
N ILE A 140 11.68 1.09 9.57
CA ILE A 140 10.37 1.34 10.17
C ILE A 140 10.51 2.34 11.32
N THR A 141 9.54 3.24 11.43
CA THR A 141 9.46 4.13 12.59
C THR A 141 8.89 3.35 13.76
N ALA A 142 9.56 3.37 14.91
CA ALA A 142 9.02 2.85 16.15
C ALA A 142 7.60 3.40 16.33
N THR A 143 6.61 2.52 16.35
CA THR A 143 5.23 2.92 16.58
C THR A 143 5.19 3.44 18.02
N LYS A 144 5.06 4.75 18.21
CA LYS A 144 4.79 5.32 19.53
C LYS A 144 3.46 4.74 20.00
N PHE A 145 3.53 3.84 20.97
CA PHE A 145 2.34 3.34 21.64
C PHE A 145 1.89 4.45 22.59
N GLN A 146 0.68 4.97 22.37
CA GLN A 146 -0.03 5.60 23.47
C GLN A 146 -0.50 4.46 24.37
N SER A 147 -0.08 4.46 25.64
CA SER A 147 -0.77 3.68 26.65
C SER A 147 -2.22 4.14 26.61
N ILE A 148 -3.14 3.22 26.31
CA ILE A 148 -4.56 3.43 26.60
C ILE A 148 -4.66 3.30 28.12
N GLU A 149 -4.18 4.30 28.86
CA GLU A 149 -4.39 4.40 30.30
C GLU A 149 -5.89 4.50 30.53
N GLN A 150 -6.50 3.40 30.98
CA GLN A 150 -7.86 3.35 31.55
C GLN A 150 -8.88 4.28 30.86
N HIS A 151 -8.88 4.32 29.53
CA HIS A 151 -9.78 5.22 28.82
C HIS A 151 -11.21 4.67 28.92
N ASP A 152 -12.07 5.47 29.55
CA ASP A 152 -13.51 5.33 29.41
C ASP A 152 -13.83 5.31 27.90
N ILE A 153 -14.36 4.18 27.42
CA ILE A 153 -14.67 3.94 26.01
C ILE A 153 -15.58 5.05 25.46
N SER A 154 -16.36 5.72 26.31
CA SER A 154 -17.18 6.89 25.94
C SER A 154 -16.36 8.01 25.29
N GLN A 155 -15.08 8.14 25.65
CA GLN A 155 -14.18 9.18 25.16
C GLN A 155 -13.54 8.83 23.81
N LEU A 156 -13.63 7.57 23.36
CA LEU A 156 -13.09 7.08 22.09
C LEU A 156 -14.06 7.34 20.92
N SER A 157 -14.62 8.55 20.84
CA SER A 157 -15.54 8.99 19.78
C SER A 157 -14.94 10.14 18.97
N GLY A 158 -15.36 10.32 17.71
CA GLY A 158 -14.82 11.38 16.85
C GLY A 158 -13.30 11.26 16.66
N GLU A 159 -12.57 12.36 16.78
CA GLU A 159 -11.10 12.39 16.59
C GLU A 159 -10.34 11.46 17.56
N ASN A 160 -10.88 11.20 18.74
CA ASN A 160 -10.24 10.33 19.75
C ASN A 160 -10.31 8.84 19.40
N SER A 161 -11.15 8.45 18.44
CA SER A 161 -11.23 7.07 17.95
C SER A 161 -10.15 6.73 16.91
N GLU A 162 -9.42 7.74 16.42
CA GLU A 162 -8.43 7.61 15.36
C GLU A 162 -7.32 6.58 15.68
N PRO A 163 -6.73 6.51 16.90
CA PRO A 163 -5.76 5.48 17.23
C PRO A 163 -6.33 4.06 17.17
N LEU A 164 -7.60 3.88 17.58
CA LEU A 164 -8.31 2.61 17.51
C LEU A 164 -8.52 2.19 16.05
N LEU A 165 -9.09 3.08 15.23
CA LEU A 165 -9.31 2.82 13.80
C LEU A 165 -8.00 2.52 13.07
N ARG A 166 -6.95 3.30 13.32
CA ARG A 166 -5.62 3.09 12.73
C ARG A 166 -5.06 1.72 13.07
N THR A 167 -5.22 1.28 14.31
CA THR A 167 -4.75 -0.03 14.76
C THR A 167 -5.54 -1.15 14.08
N LEU A 168 -6.87 -1.04 14.02
CA LEU A 168 -7.73 -1.99 13.30
C LEU A 168 -7.38 -2.06 11.81
N ALA A 169 -7.22 -0.91 11.15
CA ALA A 169 -6.88 -0.85 9.73
C ALA A 169 -5.52 -1.51 9.45
N ARG A 170 -4.53 -1.34 10.33
CA ARG A 170 -3.23 -2.03 10.21
C ARG A 170 -3.34 -3.54 10.40
N ILE A 171 -4.18 -4.01 11.32
CA ILE A 171 -4.43 -5.44 11.51
C ILE A 171 -5.06 -6.04 10.25
N PHE A 172 -6.12 -5.41 9.73
CA PHE A 172 -6.80 -5.88 8.51
C PHE A 172 -5.91 -5.78 7.26
N ALA A 173 -5.08 -4.74 7.13
CA ALA A 173 -4.13 -4.63 6.03
C ALA A 173 -3.12 -5.78 6.01
N ARG A 174 -2.64 -6.23 7.17
CA ARG A 174 -1.74 -7.40 7.29
C ARG A 174 -2.45 -8.71 6.93
N GLU A 175 -3.77 -8.76 7.09
CA GLU A 175 -4.61 -9.90 6.70
C GLU A 175 -5.08 -9.81 5.23
N SER A 176 -4.61 -8.82 4.45
CA SER A 176 -5.06 -8.55 3.08
C SER A 176 -6.58 -8.30 2.95
N ALA A 177 -7.20 -7.79 4.02
CA ALA A 177 -8.63 -7.57 4.13
C ALA A 177 -9.01 -6.14 3.67
N ALA A 178 -9.04 -5.92 2.36
CA ALA A 178 -9.15 -4.58 1.76
C ALA A 178 -10.49 -3.86 2.03
N ILE A 179 -11.59 -4.60 2.18
CA ILE A 179 -12.94 -4.04 2.40
C ILE A 179 -13.03 -3.40 3.79
N GLU A 180 -12.55 -4.10 4.81
CA GLU A 180 -12.48 -3.62 6.20
C GLU A 180 -11.60 -2.37 6.29
N VAL A 181 -10.43 -2.39 5.63
CA VAL A 181 -9.55 -1.22 5.56
C VAL A 181 -10.27 -0.04 4.90
N ALA A 182 -11.00 -0.26 3.80
CA ALA A 182 -11.76 0.79 3.12
C ALA A 182 -12.87 1.37 4.01
N ILE A 183 -13.59 0.53 4.75
CA ILE A 183 -14.65 0.96 5.69
C ILE A 183 -14.03 1.81 6.81
N LEU A 184 -12.97 1.32 7.44
CA LEU A 184 -12.31 2.03 8.54
C LEU A 184 -11.71 3.36 8.07
N ALA A 185 -11.15 3.43 6.86
CA ALA A 185 -10.52 4.63 6.31
C ALA A 185 -11.53 5.69 5.80
N ASN A 186 -12.73 5.28 5.40
CA ASN A 186 -13.75 6.19 4.85
C ASN A 186 -14.90 6.45 5.84
N SER A 187 -14.75 6.03 7.09
CA SER A 187 -15.74 6.24 8.14
C SER A 187 -15.43 7.46 8.99
N LYS A 188 -16.48 8.17 9.45
CA LYS A 188 -16.41 9.13 10.56
C LYS A 188 -16.99 8.47 11.82
N PRO A 189 -16.18 7.69 12.55
CA PRO A 189 -16.66 6.85 13.65
C PRO A 189 -17.23 7.65 14.82
N TYR A 190 -18.19 7.06 15.52
CA TYR A 190 -18.60 7.52 16.84
C TYR A 190 -19.03 6.35 17.71
N ILE A 191 -18.88 6.51 19.02
CA ILE A 191 -19.27 5.51 20.01
C ILE A 191 -20.47 6.02 20.80
N LYS A 192 -21.44 5.13 21.05
CA LYS A 192 -22.61 5.41 21.89
C LYS A 192 -22.83 4.29 22.89
N GLU A 193 -23.13 4.66 24.13
CA GLU A 193 -23.59 3.70 25.15
C GLU A 193 -24.90 3.06 24.70
N VAL A 194 -24.98 1.74 24.89
CA VAL A 194 -26.16 0.94 24.59
C VAL A 194 -26.63 0.29 25.88
N ASN A 195 -27.81 0.69 26.34
CA ASN A 195 -28.51 -0.03 27.39
C ASN A 195 -29.13 -1.27 26.77
N ASP A 196 -28.50 -2.43 26.95
CA ASP A 196 -29.08 -3.70 26.52
C ASP A 196 -30.16 -4.12 27.55
N SER A 197 -31.33 -3.47 27.49
CA SER A 197 -32.46 -3.73 28.39
C SER A 197 -33.18 -5.05 28.08
N LEU A 198 -32.67 -5.87 27.16
CA LEU A 198 -33.36 -7.07 26.66
C LEU A 198 -32.95 -8.39 27.33
N ASN A 199 -32.07 -8.39 28.33
CA ASN A 199 -31.69 -9.60 29.08
C ASN A 199 -31.78 -9.42 30.61
N VAL A 200 -32.89 -8.86 31.12
CA VAL A 200 -33.05 -8.59 32.57
C VAL A 200 -33.66 -9.76 33.37
N GLU A 201 -33.85 -10.95 32.81
CA GLU A 201 -34.36 -12.09 33.62
C GLU A 201 -33.36 -13.18 33.99
N GLN A 202 -32.11 -13.16 33.50
CA GLN A 202 -31.11 -14.10 34.00
C GLN A 202 -29.76 -13.41 34.19
N LEU A 203 -29.25 -13.52 35.42
CA LEU A 203 -27.96 -13.03 35.95
C LEU A 203 -28.03 -11.66 36.66
N LYS A 204 -28.67 -11.66 37.84
CA LYS A 204 -28.28 -10.76 38.94
C LYS A 204 -27.03 -11.31 39.60
N THR A 205 -25.87 -11.15 38.96
CA THR A 205 -24.56 -11.20 39.64
C THR A 205 -23.55 -10.48 38.76
N ASP A 206 -22.89 -9.51 39.39
CA ASP A 206 -21.75 -8.72 38.93
C ASP A 206 -22.03 -7.47 38.10
N GLN A 207 -21.30 -6.42 38.48
CA GLN A 207 -21.34 -5.01 38.06
C GLN A 207 -21.90 -4.80 36.65
N SER A 208 -22.89 -3.91 36.51
CA SER A 208 -23.47 -3.49 35.22
C SER A 208 -22.36 -3.02 34.27
N SER A 209 -21.84 -3.92 33.43
CA SER A 209 -20.82 -3.61 32.45
C SER A 209 -21.42 -2.67 31.43
N ILE A 210 -20.98 -1.41 31.44
CA ILE A 210 -21.44 -0.43 30.46
C ILE A 210 -21.04 -0.94 29.07
N SER A 211 -22.05 -1.10 28.21
CA SER A 211 -21.89 -1.62 26.86
C SER A 211 -21.95 -0.49 25.86
N TYR A 212 -21.09 -0.54 24.84
CA TYR A 212 -21.00 0.48 23.81
C TYR A 212 -21.20 -0.12 22.41
N ALA A 213 -21.71 0.69 21.49
CA ALA A 213 -21.72 0.40 20.06
C ALA A 213 -20.80 1.38 19.32
N LEU A 214 -19.95 0.84 18.45
CA LEU A 214 -19.17 1.62 17.50
C LEU A 214 -19.96 1.75 16.20
N TYR A 215 -20.23 2.99 15.80
CA TYR A 215 -20.86 3.30 14.53
C TYR A 215 -19.79 3.70 13.52
N LEU A 216 -19.88 3.16 12.31
CA LEU A 216 -18.99 3.41 11.18
C LEU A 216 -19.79 3.92 9.98
N PRO A 217 -20.17 5.21 9.93
CA PRO A 217 -20.89 5.78 8.80
C PRO A 217 -19.97 5.87 7.58
N ILE A 218 -20.33 5.21 6.47
CA ILE A 218 -19.56 5.16 5.22
C ILE A 218 -20.30 5.81 4.04
N PRO A 219 -19.58 6.34 3.04
CA PRO A 219 -20.20 6.93 1.83
C PRO A 219 -21.10 5.95 1.08
N SER A 220 -22.09 6.48 0.37
CA SER A 220 -23.10 5.68 -0.35
C SER A 220 -22.54 4.75 -1.41
N TYR A 221 -21.46 5.16 -2.10
CA TYR A 221 -20.80 4.30 -3.08
C TYR A 221 -20.21 3.05 -2.43
N LEU A 222 -19.57 3.21 -1.26
CA LEU A 222 -18.95 2.11 -0.53
C LEU A 222 -20.02 1.20 0.08
N TYR A 223 -21.05 1.80 0.69
CA TYR A 223 -22.20 1.07 1.23
C TYR A 223 -22.84 0.18 0.16
N ASN A 224 -23.07 0.70 -1.05
CA ASN A 224 -23.65 -0.08 -2.15
C ASN A 224 -22.81 -1.29 -2.57
N GLN A 225 -21.47 -1.20 -2.46
CA GLN A 225 -20.57 -2.31 -2.78
C GLN A 225 -20.59 -3.40 -1.71
N VAL A 226 -20.75 -3.02 -0.44
CA VAL A 226 -20.61 -3.94 0.70
C VAL A 226 -21.94 -4.38 1.31
N LYS A 227 -23.08 -3.80 0.91
CA LYS A 227 -24.40 -4.02 1.54
C LYS A 227 -24.82 -5.46 1.75
N GLN A 228 -24.37 -6.38 0.89
CA GLN A 228 -24.70 -7.81 0.99
C GLN A 228 -23.81 -8.57 2.01
N TYR A 229 -22.73 -7.97 2.47
CA TYR A 229 -21.74 -8.55 3.39
C TYR A 229 -21.61 -7.76 4.70
N ILE A 230 -22.45 -6.74 4.94
CA ILE A 230 -22.30 -5.83 6.08
C ILE A 230 -22.24 -6.58 7.41
N GLU A 231 -23.16 -7.50 7.67
CA GLU A 231 -23.24 -8.23 8.94
C GLU A 231 -21.96 -9.05 9.21
N GLU A 232 -21.45 -9.72 8.17
CA GLU A 232 -20.19 -10.48 8.28
C GLU A 232 -19.00 -9.56 8.58
N ILE A 233 -18.94 -8.40 7.93
CA ILE A 233 -17.88 -7.42 8.12
C ILE A 233 -17.95 -6.81 9.53
N GLU A 234 -19.15 -6.47 10.01
CA GLU A 234 -19.38 -5.96 11.37
C GLU A 234 -18.86 -6.94 12.43
N ILE A 235 -19.15 -8.24 12.28
CA ILE A 235 -18.68 -9.29 13.17
C ILE A 235 -17.14 -9.35 13.16
N ARG A 236 -16.52 -9.37 11.98
CA ARG A 236 -15.05 -9.42 11.85
C ARG A 236 -14.38 -8.23 12.52
N ILE A 237 -14.91 -7.01 12.32
CA ILE A 237 -14.39 -5.80 12.98
C ILE A 237 -14.57 -5.90 14.50
N LEU A 238 -15.74 -6.34 14.97
CA LEU A 238 -16.03 -6.51 16.40
C LEU A 238 -15.06 -7.48 17.07
N GLU A 239 -14.75 -8.62 16.42
CA GLU A 239 -13.79 -9.60 16.95
C GLU A 239 -12.41 -8.99 17.18
N LYS A 240 -11.90 -8.18 16.24
CA LYS A 240 -10.60 -7.50 16.40
C LYS A 240 -10.65 -6.40 17.46
N ILE A 241 -11.76 -5.67 17.56
CA ILE A 241 -11.94 -4.66 18.63
C ILE A 241 -11.89 -5.31 20.01
N LYS A 242 -12.54 -6.47 20.18
CA LYS A 242 -12.51 -7.22 21.44
C LYS A 242 -11.08 -7.61 21.84
N LEU A 243 -10.17 -7.81 20.89
CA LEU A 243 -8.74 -8.05 21.17
C LEU A 243 -8.03 -6.79 21.66
N LEU A 244 -8.35 -5.63 21.08
CA LEU A 244 -7.72 -4.35 21.42
C LEU A 244 -8.17 -3.82 22.78
N LEU A 245 -9.42 -4.07 23.17
CA LEU A 245 -10.00 -3.56 24.41
C LEU A 245 -10.04 -4.60 25.53
N ARG A 246 -9.21 -5.65 25.47
CA ARG A 246 -9.17 -6.73 26.49
C ARG A 246 -8.89 -6.24 27.90
N THR A 247 -8.16 -5.13 28.04
CA THR A 247 -7.77 -4.56 29.33
C THR A 247 -8.71 -3.44 29.80
N SER A 248 -9.76 -3.14 29.03
CA SER A 248 -10.76 -2.11 29.37
C SER A 248 -11.83 -2.68 30.31
N SER A 249 -12.32 -1.87 31.24
CA SER A 249 -13.47 -2.20 32.11
C SER A 249 -14.81 -2.14 31.36
N SER A 250 -14.88 -1.38 30.27
CA SER A 250 -16.04 -1.30 29.38
C SER A 250 -15.83 -2.13 28.11
N GLN A 251 -16.91 -2.49 27.42
CA GLN A 251 -16.85 -3.29 26.20
C GLN A 251 -17.61 -2.65 25.05
N ILE A 252 -17.08 -2.78 23.83
CA ILE A 252 -17.84 -2.58 22.60
C ILE A 252 -18.52 -3.92 22.26
N SER A 253 -19.85 -3.94 22.31
CA SER A 253 -20.66 -5.13 22.04
C SER A 253 -21.15 -5.22 20.61
N ARG A 254 -21.23 -4.07 19.91
CA ARG A 254 -21.74 -3.99 18.54
C ARG A 254 -20.88 -3.06 17.68
N VAL A 255 -20.71 -3.43 16.43
CA VAL A 255 -20.20 -2.55 15.36
C VAL A 255 -21.34 -2.39 14.38
N ILE A 256 -21.61 -1.15 13.97
CA ILE A 256 -22.73 -0.82 13.08
C ILE A 256 -22.18 -0.01 11.91
N ILE A 257 -22.19 -0.58 10.72
CA ILE A 257 -21.85 0.10 9.47
C ILE A 257 -23.11 0.77 8.94
N ALA A 258 -23.10 2.10 8.93
CA ALA A 258 -24.24 2.91 8.53
C ALA A 258 -23.95 3.68 7.24
N LEU A 259 -24.99 4.12 6.55
CA LEU A 259 -24.85 5.09 5.46
C LEU A 259 -24.51 6.46 6.07
N ALA A 260 -23.41 7.08 5.64
CA ALA A 260 -23.08 8.45 6.00
C ALA A 260 -24.14 9.40 5.45
N LEU A 261 -24.58 10.34 6.28
CA LEU A 261 -25.46 11.42 5.85
C LEU A 261 -24.68 12.40 4.97
N SER A 262 -25.32 12.88 3.89
CA SER A 262 -24.73 13.88 3.00
C SER A 262 -24.71 15.25 3.68
N ASP A 263 -23.58 15.94 3.61
CA ASP A 263 -23.43 17.34 4.05
C ASP A 263 -23.87 18.33 2.95
N GLU A 264 -24.52 17.87 1.86
CA GLU A 264 -24.89 18.70 0.70
C GLU A 264 -26.05 19.66 1.03
N GLN A 265 -25.75 20.93 1.26
CA GLN A 265 -26.70 21.91 1.80
C GLN A 265 -27.57 22.62 0.75
N GLN A 266 -27.28 22.53 -0.56
CA GLN A 266 -27.99 23.32 -1.59
C GLN A 266 -28.36 22.53 -2.84
N ASN A 267 -29.60 22.75 -3.31
CA ASN A 267 -30.15 22.30 -4.60
C ASN A 267 -30.14 20.78 -4.87
N TRP A 268 -29.94 19.92 -3.87
CA TRP A 268 -29.96 18.47 -4.05
C TRP A 268 -31.34 17.96 -4.51
N GLN A 269 -32.45 18.54 -4.01
CA GLN A 269 -33.78 18.17 -4.46
C GLN A 269 -34.01 18.56 -5.92
N GLU A 270 -33.50 19.71 -6.35
CA GLU A 270 -33.61 20.18 -7.74
C GLU A 270 -32.75 19.32 -8.67
N ARG A 271 -31.54 18.94 -8.23
CA ARG A 271 -30.67 17.99 -8.93
C ARG A 271 -31.32 16.62 -9.06
N ALA A 272 -31.91 16.09 -7.98
CA ALA A 272 -32.64 14.82 -7.99
C ALA A 272 -33.88 14.88 -8.90
N LYS A 273 -34.68 15.97 -8.85
CA LYS A 273 -35.82 16.18 -9.75
C LYS A 273 -35.39 16.36 -11.21
N SER A 274 -34.24 17.00 -11.44
CA SER A 274 -33.66 17.13 -12.79
C SER A 274 -33.24 15.76 -13.33
N TRP A 275 -32.56 14.95 -12.52
CA TRP A 275 -32.23 13.56 -12.84
C TRP A 275 -33.49 12.72 -13.16
N LEU A 276 -34.55 12.80 -12.34
CA LEU A 276 -35.82 12.11 -12.58
C LEU A 276 -36.54 12.57 -13.85
N SER A 277 -36.41 13.84 -14.23
CA SER A 277 -37.02 14.41 -15.44
C SER A 277 -36.15 14.23 -16.69
N GLY A 278 -35.02 13.52 -16.59
CA GLY A 278 -34.07 13.34 -17.69
C GLY A 278 -33.32 14.62 -18.08
N LYS A 279 -33.48 15.71 -17.31
CA LYS A 279 -32.64 16.90 -17.43
C LYS A 279 -31.32 16.58 -16.72
N THR A 280 -30.32 16.18 -17.49
CA THR A 280 -28.96 16.05 -16.96
C THR A 280 -28.56 17.40 -16.35
N PRO A 281 -28.18 17.46 -15.05
CA PRO A 281 -27.54 18.65 -14.54
C PRO A 281 -26.36 18.95 -15.45
N VAL A 282 -26.12 20.23 -15.76
CA VAL A 282 -24.90 20.65 -16.45
C VAL A 282 -23.74 20.09 -15.64
N ASN A 283 -23.07 19.07 -16.18
CA ASN A 283 -21.93 18.43 -15.54
C ASN A 283 -20.96 19.55 -15.15
N GLN A 284 -20.69 19.73 -13.86
CA GLN A 284 -19.73 20.72 -13.35
C GLN A 284 -18.30 20.44 -13.83
N GLY A 285 -18.06 19.34 -14.57
CA GLY A 285 -16.83 19.03 -15.29
C GLY A 285 -16.71 19.62 -16.71
N LEU A 286 -17.80 20.15 -17.30
CA LEU A 286 -17.71 20.95 -18.52
C LEU A 286 -17.14 22.34 -18.20
N LEU A 287 -16.25 22.82 -19.08
CA LEU A 287 -15.51 24.07 -18.89
C LEU A 287 -16.45 25.24 -18.57
N ASN A 288 -16.15 25.97 -17.50
CA ASN A 288 -16.66 27.33 -17.34
C ASN A 288 -15.80 28.24 -18.22
N PRO A 289 -16.34 28.86 -19.30
CA PRO A 289 -15.56 29.66 -20.24
C PRO A 289 -14.81 30.82 -19.56
N ASN A 290 -15.33 31.29 -18.43
CA ASN A 290 -14.78 32.44 -17.71
C ASN A 290 -13.47 32.13 -16.96
N ASN A 291 -13.12 30.86 -16.77
CA ASN A 291 -11.96 30.43 -15.98
C ASN A 291 -10.86 29.76 -16.83
N LEU A 292 -10.93 29.88 -18.16
CA LEU A 292 -9.95 29.28 -19.05
C LEU A 292 -8.79 30.22 -19.33
N LEU A 293 -7.59 29.65 -19.38
CA LEU A 293 -6.38 30.34 -19.80
C LEU A 293 -6.19 30.15 -21.30
N SER A 294 -5.96 31.25 -22.02
CA SER A 294 -5.63 31.21 -23.45
C SER A 294 -4.12 31.09 -23.64
N HIS A 295 -3.68 30.14 -24.46
CA HIS A 295 -2.28 29.96 -24.85
C HIS A 295 -2.19 29.32 -26.23
N ASP A 296 -1.32 29.84 -27.10
CA ASP A 296 -1.13 29.37 -28.49
C ASP A 296 -2.43 29.19 -29.30
N GLY A 297 -3.37 30.12 -29.14
CA GLY A 297 -4.68 30.09 -29.81
C GLY A 297 -5.64 28.99 -29.31
N LEU A 298 -5.30 28.30 -28.23
CA LEU A 298 -6.10 27.26 -27.57
C LEU A 298 -6.46 27.68 -26.14
N PHE A 299 -7.38 26.93 -25.54
CA PHE A 299 -7.80 27.12 -24.15
C PHE A 299 -7.32 25.98 -23.25
N PHE A 300 -7.03 26.31 -22.00
CA PHE A 300 -6.55 25.37 -20.98
C PHE A 300 -7.21 25.66 -19.62
N ARG A 301 -7.34 24.63 -18.77
CA ARG A 301 -7.95 24.76 -17.44
C ARG A 301 -7.02 25.42 -16.42
N SER A 302 -5.71 25.24 -16.57
CA SER A 302 -4.72 25.64 -15.58
C SER A 302 -3.34 25.87 -16.18
N GLN A 303 -2.48 26.60 -15.47
CA GLN A 303 -1.09 26.83 -15.88
C GLN A 303 -0.28 25.51 -16.00
N PRO A 304 -0.43 24.52 -15.11
CA PRO A 304 0.18 23.19 -15.30
C PRO A 304 -0.24 22.49 -16.60
N SER A 305 -1.51 22.66 -17.03
CA SER A 305 -1.97 22.15 -18.34
C SER A 305 -1.20 22.81 -19.50
N ILE A 306 -0.91 24.11 -19.41
CA ILE A 306 -0.11 24.82 -20.42
C ILE A 306 1.33 24.27 -20.46
N PHE A 307 1.97 24.03 -19.31
CA PHE A 307 3.31 23.43 -19.28
C PHE A 307 3.33 22.02 -19.86
N LEU A 308 2.29 21.21 -19.60
CA LEU A 308 2.15 19.89 -20.19
C LEU A 308 1.97 19.96 -21.71
N TYR A 309 1.17 20.90 -22.20
CA TYR A 309 1.01 21.19 -23.62
C TYR A 309 2.34 21.54 -24.31
N GLU A 310 3.12 22.46 -23.74
CA GLU A 310 4.43 22.85 -24.27
C GLU A 310 5.40 21.68 -24.30
N ALA A 311 5.39 20.84 -23.25
CA ALA A 311 6.21 19.65 -23.18
C ALA A 311 5.82 18.61 -24.25
N LEU A 312 4.52 18.36 -24.45
CA LEU A 312 4.02 17.46 -25.50
C LEU A 312 4.44 17.93 -26.89
N LYS A 313 4.33 19.24 -27.18
CA LYS A 313 4.82 19.84 -28.44
C LYS A 313 6.31 19.68 -28.61
N TYR A 314 7.09 20.02 -27.57
CA TYR A 314 8.55 19.91 -27.59
C TYR A 314 8.99 18.47 -27.90
N MET A 315 8.27 17.48 -27.36
CA MET A 315 8.54 16.06 -27.56
C MET A 315 7.90 15.46 -28.81
N LYS A 316 7.28 16.28 -29.67
CA LYS A 316 6.64 15.87 -30.93
C LYS A 316 5.60 14.76 -30.77
N VAL A 317 4.87 14.77 -29.66
CA VAL A 317 3.78 13.83 -29.41
C VAL A 317 2.53 14.30 -30.17
N SER A 318 1.76 13.36 -30.73
CA SER A 318 0.46 13.66 -31.34
C SER A 318 -0.65 13.62 -30.29
N PHE A 319 -1.38 14.71 -30.12
CA PHE A 319 -2.41 14.85 -29.09
C PHE A 319 -3.48 15.87 -29.49
N THR A 320 -4.59 15.89 -28.74
CA THR A 320 -5.63 16.93 -28.80
C THR A 320 -5.88 17.51 -27.40
N CYS A 321 -6.25 18.79 -27.35
CA CYS A 321 -6.56 19.52 -26.11
C CYS A 321 -8.07 19.55 -25.87
N LEU A 322 -8.48 19.44 -24.61
CA LEU A 322 -9.87 19.54 -24.16
C LEU A 322 -10.90 18.68 -24.92
N PRO A 323 -10.58 17.42 -25.30
CA PRO A 323 -11.50 16.61 -26.09
C PRO A 323 -12.76 16.30 -25.28
N LEU A 324 -13.92 16.52 -25.90
CA LEU A 324 -15.23 16.17 -25.39
C LEU A 324 -15.67 14.85 -26.00
N PHE A 325 -15.82 13.83 -25.16
CA PHE A 325 -16.41 12.55 -25.53
C PHE A 325 -17.88 12.54 -25.18
N ILE A 326 -18.70 12.02 -26.10
CA ILE A 326 -20.15 11.95 -25.95
C ILE A 326 -20.58 10.52 -26.25
N GLN A 327 -21.21 9.86 -25.27
CA GLN A 327 -21.87 8.57 -25.47
C GLN A 327 -23.38 8.78 -25.48
N GLY A 328 -24.03 8.46 -26.59
CA GLY A 328 -25.49 8.44 -26.67
C GLY A 328 -26.06 7.24 -25.92
N ILE A 329 -27.03 7.49 -25.04
CA ILE A 329 -27.70 6.46 -24.21
C ILE A 329 -29.19 6.34 -24.59
N GLY A 330 -29.71 7.31 -25.34
CA GLY A 330 -31.06 7.30 -25.90
C GLY A 330 -31.33 8.54 -26.77
N MET A 331 -32.54 8.67 -27.32
CA MET A 331 -32.90 9.75 -28.26
C MET A 331 -32.58 11.18 -27.76
N ASN A 332 -32.63 11.41 -26.44
CA ASN A 332 -32.35 12.71 -25.81
C ASN A 332 -31.41 12.60 -24.60
N GLN A 333 -30.65 11.51 -24.47
CA GLN A 333 -29.77 11.28 -23.32
C GLN A 333 -28.35 10.98 -23.79
N ALA A 334 -27.38 11.71 -23.24
CA ALA A 334 -25.98 11.48 -23.50
C ALA A 334 -25.15 11.63 -22.23
N GLN A 335 -24.16 10.75 -22.06
CA GLN A 335 -23.06 10.96 -21.12
C GLN A 335 -21.96 11.75 -21.80
N GLN A 336 -21.35 12.69 -21.07
CA GLN A 336 -20.29 13.54 -21.57
C GLN A 336 -19.11 13.54 -20.61
N ILE A 337 -17.91 13.35 -21.15
CA ILE A 337 -16.64 13.46 -20.43
C ILE A 337 -15.72 14.38 -21.20
N GLN A 338 -15.13 15.34 -20.49
CA GLN A 338 -14.13 16.22 -21.06
C GLN A 338 -12.78 16.03 -20.36
N LEU A 339 -11.80 15.57 -21.13
CA LEU A 339 -10.41 15.41 -20.67
C LEU A 339 -9.63 16.70 -20.87
N ASP A 340 -8.41 16.78 -20.34
CA ASP A 340 -7.51 17.90 -20.64
C ASP A 340 -6.69 17.61 -21.89
N PHE A 341 -6.23 16.37 -22.04
CA PHE A 341 -5.56 15.92 -23.25
C PHE A 341 -6.00 14.51 -23.63
N LEU A 342 -5.93 14.21 -24.93
CA LEU A 342 -5.95 12.83 -25.44
C LEU A 342 -4.73 12.66 -26.34
N ILE A 343 -3.84 11.76 -25.95
CA ILE A 343 -2.70 11.33 -26.74
C ILE A 343 -3.12 10.16 -27.63
N ILE A 344 -2.75 10.23 -28.91
CA ILE A 344 -2.96 9.14 -29.87
C ILE A 344 -1.59 8.78 -30.43
N LYS A 345 -1.11 7.58 -30.11
CA LYS A 345 0.16 7.08 -30.64
C LYS A 345 0.09 5.58 -30.86
N GLU A 346 0.44 5.15 -32.07
CA GLU A 346 0.60 3.73 -32.43
C GLU A 346 -0.62 2.86 -32.08
N GLY A 347 -1.83 3.42 -32.25
CA GLY A 347 -3.09 2.71 -31.98
C GLY A 347 -3.45 2.60 -30.49
N ILE A 348 -2.76 3.35 -29.62
CA ILE A 348 -3.11 3.55 -28.21
C ILE A 348 -3.73 4.94 -28.04
N MET A 349 -4.88 4.98 -27.40
CA MET A 349 -5.54 6.21 -26.96
C MET A 349 -5.32 6.37 -25.46
N LEU A 350 -4.60 7.42 -25.06
CA LEU A 350 -4.34 7.73 -23.64
C LEU A 350 -4.99 9.06 -23.30
N GLY A 351 -6.09 9.00 -22.57
CA GLY A 351 -6.78 10.14 -21.99
C GLY A 351 -6.07 10.65 -20.73
N ILE A 352 -5.91 11.97 -20.62
CA ILE A 352 -5.20 12.61 -19.52
C ILE A 352 -6.09 13.67 -18.87
N LYS A 353 -6.12 13.64 -17.54
CA LYS A 353 -6.73 14.65 -16.70
C LYS A 353 -5.70 15.23 -15.74
N VAL A 354 -5.53 16.54 -15.75
CA VAL A 354 -4.71 17.26 -14.78
C VAL A 354 -5.61 17.58 -13.58
N LYS A 355 -5.35 16.95 -12.43
CA LYS A 355 -6.18 17.11 -11.24
C LYS A 355 -5.91 18.44 -10.56
N ASP A 356 -6.93 19.28 -10.46
CA ASP A 356 -6.88 20.48 -9.63
C ASP A 356 -7.41 20.16 -8.20
N ASN A 357 -6.90 20.87 -7.19
CA ASN A 357 -7.27 20.67 -5.77
C ASN A 357 -8.72 21.08 -5.40
N THR A 358 -9.45 21.68 -6.31
CA THR A 358 -10.83 22.21 -6.19
C THR A 358 -11.87 21.41 -6.98
N SER A 359 -11.44 20.56 -7.91
CA SER A 359 -12.30 19.66 -8.68
C SER A 359 -12.76 18.49 -7.80
N ILE A 360 -14.06 18.19 -7.82
CA ILE A 360 -14.65 17.03 -7.13
C ILE A 360 -13.80 15.81 -7.47
N LYS A 361 -13.45 14.98 -6.45
CA LYS A 361 -12.69 13.73 -6.65
C LYS A 361 -13.45 12.82 -7.62
N GLU A 362 -13.16 12.94 -8.91
CA GLU A 362 -13.61 11.99 -9.92
C GLU A 362 -12.98 10.63 -9.61
N THR A 363 -13.84 9.64 -9.57
CA THR A 363 -13.50 8.25 -9.27
C THR A 363 -13.15 7.51 -10.55
N PRO A 364 -12.35 6.43 -10.51
CA PRO A 364 -12.08 5.60 -11.68
C PRO A 364 -13.35 5.13 -12.40
N THR A 365 -14.46 4.97 -11.67
CA THR A 365 -15.78 4.61 -12.20
C THR A 365 -16.36 5.63 -13.17
N ASP A 366 -15.99 6.91 -13.06
CA ASP A 366 -16.50 7.96 -13.95
C ASP A 366 -16.01 7.77 -15.39
N TYR A 367 -14.89 7.08 -15.59
CA TYR A 367 -14.26 6.84 -16.90
C TYR A 367 -14.54 5.44 -17.47
N ASN A 368 -15.31 4.60 -16.78
CA ASN A 368 -15.48 3.18 -17.12
C ASN A 368 -15.93 2.94 -18.58
N TRP A 369 -16.82 3.78 -19.10
CA TRP A 369 -17.30 3.59 -20.47
C TRP A 369 -16.23 3.92 -21.52
N LEU A 370 -15.38 4.93 -21.29
CA LEU A 370 -14.23 5.20 -22.17
C LEU A 370 -13.17 4.09 -22.07
N ILE A 371 -12.95 3.57 -20.86
CA ILE A 371 -12.06 2.44 -20.64
C ILE A 371 -12.54 1.20 -21.40
N ASN A 372 -13.86 0.94 -21.41
CA ASN A 372 -14.47 -0.13 -22.20
C ASN A 372 -14.27 0.06 -23.71
N GLU A 373 -14.24 1.31 -24.19
CA GLU A 373 -13.89 1.67 -25.58
C GLU A 373 -12.38 1.67 -25.85
N ARG A 374 -11.57 1.08 -24.96
CA ARG A 374 -10.11 0.96 -25.04
C ARG A 374 -9.36 2.29 -24.99
N VAL A 375 -9.93 3.31 -24.36
CA VAL A 375 -9.21 4.51 -23.98
C VAL A 375 -8.57 4.27 -22.62
N HIS A 376 -7.23 4.27 -22.58
CA HIS A 376 -6.51 4.22 -21.32
C HIS A 376 -6.58 5.57 -20.64
N PHE A 377 -6.66 5.59 -19.31
CA PHE A 377 -6.81 6.83 -18.55
C PHE A 377 -5.65 7.04 -17.60
N GLN A 378 -5.12 8.26 -17.55
CA GLN A 378 -4.09 8.66 -16.59
C GLN A 378 -4.43 10.01 -15.96
N ALA A 379 -4.52 10.02 -14.63
CA ALA A 379 -4.49 11.27 -13.88
C ALA A 379 -3.06 11.76 -13.71
N VAL A 380 -2.87 13.06 -13.88
CA VAL A 380 -1.61 13.78 -13.63
C VAL A 380 -1.88 14.78 -12.53
N GLU A 381 -1.09 14.73 -11.45
CA GLU A 381 -1.20 15.74 -10.38
C GLU A 381 -0.59 17.06 -10.86
N GLU A 382 -1.15 18.21 -10.47
CA GLU A 382 -0.60 19.53 -10.86
C GLU A 382 0.88 19.68 -10.51
N SER A 383 1.32 19.12 -9.38
CA SER A 383 2.72 19.15 -8.94
C SER A 383 3.69 18.41 -9.87
N GLU A 384 3.20 17.49 -10.71
CA GLU A 384 3.98 16.77 -11.73
C GLU A 384 4.20 17.63 -12.99
N CYS A 385 3.45 18.73 -13.16
CA CYS A 385 3.55 19.61 -14.31
C CYS A 385 3.52 21.10 -13.94
N ASP A 386 3.87 21.46 -12.70
CA ASP A 386 3.87 22.85 -12.21
C ASP A 386 4.95 23.77 -12.82
N ASN A 387 5.85 23.19 -13.63
CA ASN A 387 6.80 23.91 -14.46
C ASN A 387 7.20 23.06 -15.68
N LEU A 388 7.85 23.70 -16.67
CA LEU A 388 8.21 23.05 -17.93
C LEU A 388 9.17 21.86 -17.78
N GLN A 389 10.12 21.88 -16.83
CA GLN A 389 11.04 20.75 -16.63
C GLN A 389 10.30 19.52 -16.09
N LYS A 390 9.45 19.72 -15.07
CA LYS A 390 8.62 18.64 -14.53
C LYS A 390 7.62 18.13 -15.56
N ALA A 391 6.99 19.03 -16.33
CA ALA A 391 6.10 18.65 -17.41
C ALA A 391 6.80 17.76 -18.45
N LYS A 392 8.06 18.05 -18.83
CA LYS A 392 8.85 17.16 -19.71
C LYS A 392 9.10 15.79 -19.09
N LEU A 393 9.39 15.71 -17.78
CA LEU A 393 9.52 14.43 -17.08
C LEU A 393 8.18 13.66 -17.03
N CYS A 394 7.08 14.37 -16.81
CA CYS A 394 5.72 13.82 -16.83
C CYS A 394 5.39 13.24 -18.22
N VAL A 395 5.67 13.96 -19.31
CA VAL A 395 5.48 13.42 -20.67
C VAL A 395 6.33 12.18 -20.90
N ASN A 396 7.60 12.16 -20.49
CA ASN A 396 8.42 10.93 -20.59
C ASN A 396 7.78 9.75 -19.84
N LYS A 397 7.24 9.96 -18.63
CA LYS A 397 6.50 8.94 -17.88
C LYS A 397 5.26 8.46 -18.65
N LEU A 398 4.49 9.37 -19.22
CA LEU A 398 3.30 9.04 -20.04
C LEU A 398 3.69 8.23 -21.28
N MET A 399 4.78 8.58 -21.96
CA MET A 399 5.25 7.85 -23.14
C MET A 399 5.71 6.43 -22.81
N ARG A 400 6.36 6.22 -21.66
CA ARG A 400 6.69 4.87 -21.18
C ARG A 400 5.43 4.03 -20.91
N ILE A 401 4.37 4.65 -20.38
CA ILE A 401 3.07 3.96 -20.20
C ILE A 401 2.53 3.52 -21.56
N VAL A 402 2.53 4.41 -22.56
CA VAL A 402 2.09 4.07 -23.93
C VAL A 402 2.91 2.91 -24.52
N GLU A 403 4.23 2.89 -24.32
CA GLU A 403 5.11 1.82 -24.78
C GLU A 403 4.77 0.47 -24.11
N THR A 404 4.57 0.46 -22.79
CA THR A 404 4.16 -0.75 -22.04
C THR A 404 2.78 -1.26 -22.49
N LEU A 405 1.83 -0.35 -22.72
CA LEU A 405 0.49 -0.73 -23.21
C LEU A 405 0.55 -1.36 -24.61
N LYS A 406 1.45 -0.85 -25.46
CA LYS A 406 1.70 -1.43 -26.78
C LYS A 406 2.28 -2.85 -26.68
N THR A 407 3.28 -3.08 -25.82
CA THR A 407 3.87 -4.42 -25.68
C THR A 407 2.84 -5.46 -25.24
N ASN A 408 1.95 -5.09 -24.33
CA ASN A 408 0.89 -5.99 -23.84
C ASN A 408 -0.13 -6.30 -24.95
N LYS A 409 -0.54 -5.30 -25.72
CA LYS A 409 -1.48 -5.47 -26.85
C LYS A 409 -0.94 -6.40 -27.95
N ASN A 410 0.38 -6.44 -28.15
CA ASN A 410 0.99 -7.34 -29.13
C ASN A 410 1.07 -8.78 -28.63
N ASN A 411 1.16 -9.00 -27.32
CA ASN A 411 1.15 -10.34 -26.73
C ASN A 411 -0.24 -10.99 -26.70
N ASP A 412 -1.31 -10.19 -26.63
CA ASP A 412 -2.70 -10.69 -26.66
C ASP A 412 -3.18 -11.11 -28.07
N ASN A 413 -2.39 -10.83 -29.12
CA ASN A 413 -2.70 -11.17 -30.52
C ASN A 413 -1.83 -12.32 -31.08
N VAL A 414 -1.07 -13.02 -30.21
CA VAL A 414 -0.32 -14.25 -30.50
C VAL A 414 -0.97 -15.39 -29.73
#